data_AF-A0A1H4JT57-F1
#
_entry.id   AF-A0A1H4JT57-F1
#
_cell.length_a   1.000
_cell.length_b   1.000
_cell.length_c   1.000
_cell.angle_alpha   90.00
_cell.angle_beta   90.00
_cell.angle_gamma   90.00
#
_symmetry.space_group_name_H-M   'P 1'
#
loop_
_entity.id
_entity.type
_entity.pdbx_description
1 polymer ?
#
loop_
_entity_poly.entity_id
_entity_poly.type
_entity_poly.pdbx_seq_one_letter_code
_entity_poly.pdbx_strand_id
1 'polypeptide(L)'
;MAAIVHRCACTHLDSHHREHPLTDDTRPCLASGCDCADADLQAPEVIPTWHAASPTAQAEPDPVVIEPGTVDGPGLGRLCDCADCWNLYEAGSEAA
;
A
#
# COMPACT_ATOMS: atom_id res chain seq x y z
N MET A 1 -2.62 7.29 9.56
CA MET A 1 -1.90 7.78 8.39
C MET A 1 -2.78 7.51 7.16
N ALA A 2 -2.38 7.89 5.96
CA ALA A 2 -2.92 7.30 4.75
C ALA A 2 -1.78 6.60 4.01
N ALA A 3 -2.06 5.48 3.35
CA ALA A 3 -1.03 4.78 2.59
C ALA A 3 -1.35 4.86 1.11
N ILE A 4 -0.32 5.07 0.29
CA ILE A 4 -0.43 4.91 -1.15
C ILE A 4 -0.16 3.45 -1.48
N VAL A 5 -1.11 2.81 -2.14
CA VAL A 5 -1.06 1.37 -2.47
C VAL A 5 -1.53 1.16 -3.90
N HIS A 6 -1.07 0.07 -4.52
CA HIS A 6 -1.72 -0.47 -5.71
C HIS A 6 -2.74 -1.54 -5.31
N ARG A 7 -3.79 -1.66 -6.12
CA ARG A 7 -4.63 -2.88 -6.16
C ARG A 7 -4.21 -3.71 -7.36
N CYS A 8 -4.11 -5.02 -7.15
CA CYS A 8 -4.02 -5.95 -8.26
C CYS A 8 -5.39 -6.09 -8.95
N ALA A 9 -5.44 -6.59 -10.18
CA ALA A 9 -6.69 -6.93 -10.87
C ALA A 9 -7.59 -7.90 -10.07
N CYS A 10 -6.98 -8.73 -9.20
CA CYS A 10 -7.69 -9.58 -8.23
C CYS A 10 -8.23 -8.81 -7.00
N THR A 11 -8.13 -7.48 -6.98
CA THR A 11 -8.59 -6.51 -5.97
C THR A 11 -7.84 -6.48 -4.64
N HIS A 12 -6.92 -7.41 -4.40
CA HIS A 12 -6.03 -7.40 -3.25
C HIS A 12 -5.02 -6.26 -3.31
N LEU A 13 -4.61 -5.78 -2.14
CA LEU A 13 -3.52 -4.82 -2.04
C LEU A 13 -2.21 -5.44 -2.54
N ASP A 14 -1.36 -4.63 -3.17
CA ASP A 14 -0.04 -5.07 -3.66
C ASP A 14 0.81 -5.72 -2.56
N SER A 15 0.63 -5.35 -1.29
CA SER A 15 1.29 -5.98 -0.14
C SER A 15 1.04 -7.50 0.00
N HIS A 16 0.05 -8.05 -0.71
CA HIS A 16 -0.19 -9.50 -0.82
C HIS A 16 0.72 -10.19 -1.85
N HIS A 17 1.51 -9.46 -2.64
CA HIS A 17 2.46 -9.99 -3.63
C HIS A 17 3.88 -9.80 -3.07
N ARG A 18 4.25 -10.60 -2.06
CA ARG A 18 5.51 -10.45 -1.33
C ARG A 18 6.69 -11.11 -2.06
N GLU A 19 7.29 -10.40 -3.00
CA GLU A 19 8.68 -10.61 -3.41
C GLU A 19 9.30 -9.22 -3.72
N HIS A 20 10.55 -9.00 -3.32
CA HIS A 20 11.30 -7.79 -3.67
C HIS A 20 12.29 -8.12 -4.79
N PRO A 21 12.46 -7.25 -5.80
CA PRO A 21 11.93 -5.87 -5.94
C PRO A 21 10.44 -5.80 -6.32
N LEU A 22 9.78 -4.67 -6.04
CA LEU A 22 8.35 -4.46 -6.35
C LEU A 22 8.08 -4.14 -7.84
N THR A 23 9.14 -4.06 -8.63
CA THR A 23 9.13 -3.57 -10.02
C THR A 23 8.94 -4.67 -11.05
N ASP A 24 8.86 -5.94 -10.64
CA ASP A 24 8.51 -7.04 -11.53
C ASP A 24 7.03 -7.41 -11.39
N ASP A 25 6.36 -7.55 -12.53
CA ASP A 25 4.94 -7.92 -12.62
C ASP A 25 4.74 -9.44 -12.44
N THR A 26 5.80 -10.22 -12.19
CA THR A 26 5.74 -11.70 -12.11
C THR A 26 5.48 -12.22 -10.70
N ARG A 27 5.00 -11.36 -9.79
CA ARG A 27 4.84 -11.70 -8.37
C ARG A 27 3.47 -12.35 -8.15
N PRO A 28 3.39 -13.62 -7.69
CA PRO A 28 2.11 -14.28 -7.45
C PRO A 28 1.37 -13.68 -6.25
N CYS A 29 0.04 -13.73 -6.27
CA CYS A 29 -0.77 -13.27 -5.13
C CYS A 29 -0.74 -14.30 -4.00
N LEU A 30 -0.41 -13.87 -2.78
CA LEU A 30 -0.37 -14.74 -1.59
C LEU A 30 -1.66 -14.72 -0.77
N ALA A 31 -2.69 -14.02 -1.24
CA ALA A 31 -4.00 -14.03 -0.60
C ALA A 31 -4.61 -15.44 -0.71
N SER A 32 -5.06 -15.99 0.41
CA SER A 32 -5.64 -17.34 0.46
C SER A 32 -6.83 -17.47 -0.49
N GLY A 33 -6.76 -18.44 -1.40
CA GLY A 33 -7.82 -18.72 -2.38
C GLY A 33 -7.80 -17.81 -3.62
N CYS A 34 -6.72 -17.06 -3.83
CA CYS A 34 -6.48 -16.31 -5.05
C CYS A 34 -5.59 -17.09 -6.02
N ASP A 35 -6.02 -17.26 -7.26
CA ASP A 35 -5.26 -17.96 -8.32
C ASP A 35 -4.55 -16.97 -9.27
N CYS A 36 -4.31 -15.74 -8.83
CA CYS A 36 -3.64 -14.73 -9.65
C CYS A 36 -2.18 -15.14 -9.87
N ALA A 37 -1.84 -15.46 -11.12
CA ALA A 37 -0.53 -15.99 -11.50
C ALA A 37 0.57 -14.93 -11.38
N ASP A 38 0.28 -13.72 -11.87
CA ASP A 38 1.20 -12.59 -11.95
C ASP A 38 0.51 -11.34 -11.36
N ALA A 39 1.29 -10.40 -10.83
CA ALA A 39 0.77 -9.15 -10.30
C ALA A 39 0.37 -8.23 -11.46
N ASP A 40 -0.91 -7.86 -11.54
CA ASP A 40 -1.44 -6.89 -12.51
C ASP A 40 -1.91 -5.65 -11.76
N LEU A 41 -0.97 -4.74 -11.48
CA LEU A 41 -1.20 -3.57 -10.65
C LEU A 41 -1.95 -2.47 -11.41
N GLN A 42 -3.08 -2.06 -10.85
CA GLN A 42 -3.83 -0.89 -11.28
C GLN A 42 -3.17 0.41 -10.78
N ALA A 43 -3.67 1.55 -11.24
CA ALA A 43 -3.19 2.86 -10.78
C ALA A 43 -3.17 2.98 -9.24
N PRO A 44 -2.19 3.67 -8.66
CA PRO A 44 -2.09 3.81 -7.21
C PRO A 44 -3.24 4.64 -6.64
N GLU A 45 -3.66 4.31 -5.42
CA GLU A 45 -4.69 5.02 -4.66
C GLU A 45 -4.24 5.31 -3.22
N VAL A 46 -4.81 6.36 -2.63
CA VAL A 46 -4.64 6.69 -1.21
C VAL A 46 -5.72 5.97 -0.41
N ILE A 47 -5.33 5.08 0.49
CA ILE A 47 -6.25 4.44 1.44
C ILE A 47 -6.09 5.02 2.85
N PRO A 48 -7.19 5.23 3.60
CA PRO A 48 -7.10 5.66 4.98
C PRO A 48 -6.50 4.53 5.84
N THR A 49 -5.58 4.89 6.71
CA THR A 49 -5.11 4.02 7.80
C THR A 49 -5.53 4.60 9.14
N TRP A 50 -5.67 3.70 10.10
CA TRP A 50 -6.20 4.02 11.41
C TRP A 50 -5.12 3.78 12.45
N HIS A 51 -5.06 4.67 13.43
CA HIS A 51 -4.15 4.54 14.56
C HIS A 51 -4.97 4.55 15.86
N ALA A 52 -4.46 3.87 16.88
CA ALA A 52 -5.01 3.93 18.22
C ALA A 52 -3.86 4.20 19.20
N ALA A 53 -4.06 5.13 20.14
CA ALA A 53 -3.04 5.49 21.12
C ALA A 53 -2.67 4.32 22.07
N SER A 54 -3.56 3.32 22.18
CA SER A 54 -3.34 2.09 22.92
C SER A 54 -4.19 0.95 22.31
N PRO A 55 -3.93 -0.33 22.66
CA PRO A 55 -4.73 -1.46 22.16
C PRO A 55 -6.23 -1.41 22.52
N THR A 56 -6.63 -0.55 23.45
CA THR A 56 -8.02 -0.38 23.89
C THR A 56 -8.60 1.00 23.58
N ALA A 57 -7.80 1.89 22.99
CA ALA A 57 -8.28 3.22 22.59
C ALA A 57 -9.13 3.13 21.32
N GLN A 58 -10.00 4.14 21.13
CA GLN A 58 -10.71 4.32 19.86
C GLN A 58 -9.69 4.51 18.73
N ALA A 59 -9.91 3.80 17.63
CA ALA A 59 -9.14 4.00 16.41
C ALA A 59 -9.59 5.30 15.75
N GLU A 60 -8.65 6.20 15.51
CA GLU A 60 -8.87 7.48 14.84
C GLU A 60 -8.21 7.44 13.45
N PRO A 61 -8.82 8.08 12.42
CA PRO A 61 -8.14 8.30 11.17
C PRO A 61 -6.91 9.14 11.45
N ASP A 62 -5.77 8.77 10.90
CA ASP A 62 -4.60 9.66 10.94
C ASP A 62 -4.35 10.17 9.50
N PRO A 63 -4.36 11.49 9.28
CA PRO A 63 -4.42 12.05 7.93
C PRO A 63 -3.06 12.08 7.21
N VAL A 64 -1.94 11.78 7.89
CA VAL A 64 -0.61 11.92 7.29
C VAL A 64 -0.38 10.82 6.27
N VAL A 65 -0.17 11.17 5.00
CA VAL A 65 0.20 10.20 3.97
C VAL A 65 1.62 9.68 4.26
N ILE A 66 1.81 8.36 4.29
CA ILE A 66 3.11 7.73 4.51
C ILE A 66 3.91 7.79 3.20
N GLU A 67 5.20 8.12 3.30
CA GLU A 67 6.12 8.13 2.16
C GLU A 67 6.17 6.75 1.47
N PRO A 68 6.11 6.70 0.13
CA PRO A 68 6.36 5.47 -0.64
C PRO A 68 7.68 4.79 -0.24
N GLY A 69 7.72 3.45 -0.29
CA GLY A 69 8.89 2.66 0.12
C GLY A 69 9.12 2.50 1.63
N THR A 70 8.36 3.20 2.47
CA THR A 70 8.43 3.06 3.94
C THR A 70 8.07 1.65 4.39
N VAL A 71 8.76 1.15 5.43
CA VAL A 71 8.43 -0.12 6.09
C VAL A 71 7.44 0.16 7.23
N ASP A 72 6.15 -0.09 6.97
CA ASP A 72 5.03 0.14 7.91
C ASP A 72 4.77 -1.07 8.83
N GLY A 73 5.79 -1.49 9.59
CA GLY A 73 5.69 -2.46 10.69
C GLY A 73 4.87 -3.75 10.39
N PRO A 74 4.11 -4.31 11.36
CA PRO A 74 3.20 -5.45 11.14
C PRO A 74 1.92 -5.07 10.37
N GLY A 75 1.80 -3.82 9.90
CA GLY A 75 0.67 -3.30 9.15
C GLY A 75 0.72 -3.71 7.68
N LEU A 76 0.84 -2.74 6.77
CA LEU A 76 0.84 -2.98 5.33
C LEU A 76 2.16 -3.59 4.81
N GLY A 77 3.20 -3.65 5.64
CA GLY A 77 4.53 -4.09 5.24
C GLY A 77 5.31 -2.97 4.55
N ARG A 78 6.21 -3.31 3.62
CA ARG A 78 6.92 -2.28 2.83
C ARG A 78 6.00 -1.74 1.74
N LEU A 79 5.78 -0.43 1.74
CA LEU A 79 4.98 0.26 0.72
C LEU A 79 5.70 0.24 -0.63
N CYS A 80 4.92 0.36 -1.72
CA CYS A 80 5.47 0.45 -3.07
C CYS A 80 6.34 1.72 -3.20
N ASP A 81 7.50 1.62 -3.88
CA ASP A 81 8.43 2.72 -4.14
C ASP A 81 8.51 3.09 -5.64
N CYS A 82 7.52 2.69 -6.43
CA CYS A 82 7.46 3.02 -7.86
C CYS A 82 7.23 4.52 -8.10
N ALA A 83 7.55 4.97 -9.32
CA ALA A 83 7.39 6.36 -9.71
C ALA A 83 5.95 6.87 -9.58
N ASP A 84 4.95 6.03 -9.87
CA ASP A 84 3.53 6.45 -9.78
C ASP A 84 3.10 6.69 -8.33
N CYS A 85 3.59 5.90 -7.37
CA CYS A 85 3.35 6.14 -5.95
C CYS A 85 4.03 7.43 -5.48
N TRP A 86 5.25 7.71 -5.93
CA TRP A 86 5.95 8.96 -5.64
C TRP A 86 5.23 10.17 -6.23
N ASN A 87 4.81 10.11 -7.49
CA ASN A 87 4.06 11.19 -8.14
C ASN A 87 2.77 11.52 -7.37
N LEU A 88 2.04 10.50 -6.89
CA LEU A 88 0.81 10.71 -6.12
C LEU A 88 1.10 11.31 -4.73
N TYR A 89 2.18 10.87 -4.08
CA TYR A 89 2.63 11.42 -2.79
C TYR A 89 2.98 12.90 -2.89
N GLU A 90 3.79 13.27 -3.90
CA GLU A 90 4.22 14.64 -4.14
C GLU A 90 3.02 15.55 -4.50
N ALA A 91 2.14 15.10 -5.39
CA ALA A 91 0.94 15.85 -5.76
C ALA A 91 0.00 16.12 -4.57
N GLY A 92 -0.13 15.16 -3.65
CA GLY A 92 -0.90 15.33 -2.41
C GLY A 92 -0.22 16.23 -1.38
N SER A 93 1.12 16.27 -1.40
CA SER A 93 1.94 17.10 -0.49
C SER A 93 1.97 18.57 -0.91
N GLU A 94 1.89 18.87 -2.22
CA GLU A 94 1.81 20.25 -2.74
C GLU A 94 0.44 20.92 -2.50
N ALA A 95 -0.61 20.11 -2.28
CA ALA A 95 -1.97 20.59 -2.03
C ALA A 95 -2.28 20.88 -0.54
N ALA A 96 -1.32 20.63 0.37
CA ALA A 96 -1.49 20.71 1.83
C ALA A 96 -0.86 21.96 2.46
#